data_AF-M1B5I7-F1
#
_entry.id   AF-M1B5I7-F1
#
_cell.length_a   1.000
_cell.length_b   1.000
_cell.length_c   1.000
_cell.angle_alpha   90.00
_cell.angle_beta   90.00
_cell.angle_gamma   90.00
#
_symmetry.space_group_name_H-M   'P 1'
#
loop_
_entity.id
_entity.type
_entity.pdbx_description
1 polymer ?
#
loop_
_entity_poly.entity_id
_entity_poly.type
_entity_poly.pdbx_seq_one_letter_code
_entity_poly.pdbx_strand_id
1 'polypeptide(L)'
;MLFKELHEECYKRNILAASEVTIPGVRLIEATIPGDRLIEEIEDYASEVSFIRSSPKYYRQTESDVEMAMDPSRILYDMDSEDEQWLSKNNFSCSGESKYEEISDEFFEKAMDMFEKVAYARHRDHFAPNELEELMVGVGPMEVVKFIHEHWQNKRHKNGMTLVRHLQVRLH
;
A
#
# COMPACT_ATOMS: atom_id res chain seq x y z
N MET A 1 17.90 31.40 -40.39
CA MET A 1 17.71 30.04 -39.86
C MET A 1 16.29 29.88 -39.41
N LEU A 2 15.60 28.86 -39.90
CA LEU A 2 14.27 28.49 -39.41
C LEU A 2 14.44 27.86 -38.01
N PHE A 3 13.47 28.06 -37.11
CA PHE A 3 13.43 27.43 -35.79
C PHE A 3 13.74 25.91 -35.83
N LYS A 4 13.28 25.25 -36.90
CA LYS A 4 13.49 23.82 -37.15
C LYS A 4 14.97 23.44 -37.28
N GLU A 5 15.78 24.27 -37.97
CA GLU A 5 17.21 24.00 -38.18
C GLU A 5 18.00 24.17 -36.89
N LEU A 6 17.72 25.23 -36.13
CA LEU A 6 18.30 25.47 -34.80
C LEU A 6 17.95 24.36 -33.80
N HIS A 7 16.69 23.92 -33.79
CA HIS A 7 16.24 22.83 -32.93
C HIS A 7 16.94 21.51 -33.25
N GLU A 8 17.08 21.18 -34.54
CA GLU A 8 17.72 19.95 -34.99
C GLU A 8 19.24 19.95 -34.70
N GLU A 9 19.88 21.12 -34.80
CA GLU A 9 21.30 21.28 -34.47
C GLU A 9 21.57 21.13 -32.96
N CYS A 10 20.71 21.72 -32.11
CA CYS A 10 20.79 21.54 -30.65
C CYS A 10 20.52 20.09 -30.22
N TYR A 11 19.53 19.44 -30.83
CA TYR A 11 19.19 18.04 -30.53
C TYR A 11 20.36 17.09 -30.83
N LYS A 12 21.00 17.24 -32.00
CA LYS A 12 22.16 16.43 -32.40
C LYS A 12 23.35 16.62 -31.45
N ARG A 13 23.63 17.86 -31.03
CA ARG A 13 24.71 18.14 -30.06
C ARG A 13 24.47 17.50 -28.70
N ASN A 14 23.24 17.53 -28.19
CA ASN A 14 22.91 16.94 -26.89
C ASN A 14 23.01 15.40 -26.90
N ILE A 15 22.61 14.73 -27.99
CA ILE A 15 22.75 13.27 -28.11
C ILE A 15 24.22 12.84 -28.13
N LEU A 16 25.05 13.54 -28.90
CA LEU A 16 26.48 13.21 -28.98
C LEU A 16 27.18 13.48 -27.64
N ALA A 17 26.86 14.59 -26.96
CA ALA A 17 27.39 14.90 -25.64
C ALA A 17 26.94 13.91 -24.55
N ALA A 18 25.72 13.37 -24.64
CA ALA A 18 25.23 12.35 -23.70
C ALA A 18 25.94 10.99 -23.87
N SER A 19 26.45 10.69 -25.07
CA SER A 19 27.20 9.47 -25.38
C SER A 19 28.62 9.45 -24.78
N GLU A 20 29.17 10.63 -24.46
CA GLU A 20 30.56 10.78 -24.01
C GLU A 20 30.69 10.83 -22.47
N VAL A 21 29.57 10.96 -21.75
CA VAL A 21 29.54 10.99 -20.28
C VAL A 21 29.43 9.55 -19.75
N THR A 22 30.58 8.86 -19.68
CA THR A 22 30.68 7.62 -18.90
C THR A 22 30.83 7.97 -17.42
N ILE A 23 29.74 8.29 -16.73
CA ILE A 23 29.73 8.32 -15.27
C ILE A 23 29.52 6.88 -14.78
N PRO A 24 30.47 6.26 -14.06
CA PRO A 24 30.29 4.93 -13.51
C PRO A 24 29.06 4.91 -12.58
N GLY A 25 28.07 4.07 -12.89
CA GLY A 25 26.85 3.92 -12.09
C GLY A 25 25.62 4.69 -12.62
N VAL A 26 25.76 5.54 -13.63
CA VAL A 26 24.62 6.19 -14.30
C VAL A 26 24.25 5.37 -15.53
N ARG A 27 23.12 4.65 -15.49
CA ARG A 27 22.51 4.09 -16.69
C ARG A 27 21.78 5.21 -17.40
N LEU A 28 22.10 5.47 -18.66
CA LEU A 28 21.19 6.14 -19.58
C LEU A 28 19.89 5.35 -19.55
N ILE A 29 18.84 5.94 -19.00
CA ILE A 29 17.48 5.48 -19.24
C ILE A 29 17.31 5.72 -20.73
N GLU A 30 17.37 4.68 -21.56
CA GLU A 30 16.89 4.77 -22.94
C GLU A 30 15.53 5.46 -22.85
N ALA A 31 15.41 6.63 -23.47
CA ALA A 31 14.19 7.40 -23.44
C ALA A 31 13.11 6.61 -24.18
N THR A 32 12.48 5.66 -23.49
CA THR A 32 11.18 5.13 -23.89
C THR A 32 10.27 6.34 -23.87
N ILE A 33 9.76 6.70 -25.05
CA ILE A 33 8.74 7.74 -25.19
C ILE A 33 7.64 7.39 -24.19
N PRO A 34 7.29 8.28 -23.22
CA PRO A 34 6.17 8.04 -22.33
C PRO A 34 4.91 8.14 -23.19
N GLY A 35 4.48 7.01 -23.77
CA GLY A 35 3.48 7.00 -24.83
C GLY A 35 2.72 5.70 -24.90
N ASP A 36 3.39 4.57 -25.10
CA ASP A 36 2.71 3.31 -25.35
C ASP A 36 3.17 2.24 -24.35
N ARG A 37 2.72 2.36 -23.09
CA ARG A 37 2.59 1.15 -22.27
C ARG A 37 1.27 0.52 -22.65
N LEU A 38 1.34 -0.58 -23.40
CA LEU A 38 0.23 -1.53 -23.48
C LEU A 38 0.01 -2.04 -22.05
N ILE A 39 -0.96 -1.45 -21.36
CA ILE A 39 -1.56 -2.08 -20.20
C ILE A 39 -2.37 -3.21 -20.82
N GLU A 40 -1.95 -4.46 -20.63
CA GLU A 40 -2.81 -5.61 -20.97
C GLU A 40 -4.18 -5.32 -20.38
N GLU A 41 -5.23 -5.42 -21.19
CA GLU A 41 -6.60 -5.20 -20.74
C GLU A 41 -6.81 -6.08 -19.50
N ILE A 42 -6.81 -5.43 -18.33
CA ILE A 42 -7.19 -6.08 -17.09
C ILE A 42 -8.64 -6.46 -17.36
N GLU A 43 -8.92 -7.76 -17.45
CA GLU A 43 -10.30 -8.25 -17.42
C GLU A 43 -10.90 -7.70 -16.11
N ASP A 44 -11.63 -6.60 -16.25
CA ASP A 44 -12.10 -5.83 -15.13
C ASP A 44 -13.27 -6.61 -14.51
N TYR A 45 -12.95 -7.43 -13.50
CA TYR A 45 -13.95 -8.02 -12.63
C TYR A 45 -14.58 -6.95 -11.72
N ALA A 46 -14.17 -5.67 -11.82
CA ALA A 46 -14.86 -4.60 -11.14
C ALA A 46 -16.21 -4.33 -11.82
N SER A 47 -17.27 -4.34 -11.03
CA SER A 47 -18.56 -3.80 -11.45
C SER A 47 -18.33 -2.38 -11.95
N GLU A 48 -18.65 -2.11 -13.22
CA GLU A 48 -18.44 -0.82 -13.87
C GLU A 48 -19.32 0.25 -13.20
N VAL A 49 -18.82 0.88 -12.13
CA VAL A 49 -19.56 1.91 -11.39
C VAL A 49 -19.41 3.24 -12.11
N SER A 50 -20.50 3.77 -12.64
CA SER A 50 -20.51 5.09 -13.29
C SER A 50 -20.16 6.20 -12.29
N PHE A 51 -19.13 6.99 -12.59
CA PHE A 51 -18.83 8.19 -11.81
C PHE A 51 -19.91 9.27 -12.03
N ILE A 52 -20.58 9.64 -10.94
CA ILE A 52 -21.54 10.75 -10.94
C ILE A 52 -20.89 11.94 -10.23
N ARG A 53 -20.74 13.06 -10.94
CA ARG A 53 -20.28 14.30 -10.32
C ARG A 53 -21.38 14.90 -9.45
N SER A 54 -21.26 14.74 -8.14
CA SER A 54 -22.29 15.15 -7.17
C SER A 54 -22.52 16.66 -7.09
N SER A 55 -21.55 17.48 -7.52
CA SER A 55 -21.63 18.95 -7.47
C SER A 55 -20.82 19.62 -8.58
N PRO A 56 -21.30 20.74 -9.14
CA PRO A 56 -20.54 21.55 -10.11
C PRO A 56 -19.34 22.28 -9.47
N LYS A 57 -19.20 22.28 -8.14
CA LYS A 57 -18.03 22.84 -7.44
C LYS A 57 -16.81 21.91 -7.57
N TYR A 58 -15.64 22.43 -7.22
CA TYR A 58 -14.42 21.63 -7.08
C TYR A 58 -14.51 20.77 -5.82
N TYR A 59 -13.97 19.55 -5.88
CA TYR A 59 -13.76 18.73 -4.69
C TYR A 59 -12.75 19.42 -3.78
N ARG A 60 -13.06 19.45 -2.48
CA ARG A 60 -12.17 19.98 -1.46
C ARG A 60 -11.95 18.90 -0.42
N GLN A 61 -10.73 18.40 -0.35
CA GLN A 61 -10.28 17.60 0.78
C GLN A 61 -10.01 18.56 1.93
N THR A 62 -10.75 18.39 3.03
CA THR A 62 -10.64 19.27 4.22
C THR A 62 -9.77 18.65 5.30
N GLU A 63 -9.76 17.31 5.35
CA GLU A 63 -8.97 16.51 6.29
C GLU A 63 -7.58 16.23 5.72
N SER A 64 -6.58 16.21 6.59
CA SER A 64 -5.25 15.72 6.25
C SER A 64 -5.27 14.23 5.90
N ASP A 65 -4.26 13.79 5.17
CA ASP A 65 -4.09 12.37 4.82
C ASP A 65 -4.08 11.46 6.06
N VAL A 66 -3.53 11.94 7.18
CA VAL A 66 -3.51 11.22 8.46
C VAL A 66 -4.90 11.19 9.09
N GLU A 67 -5.62 12.32 9.12
CA GLU A 67 -6.98 12.37 9.67
C GLU A 67 -7.91 11.42 8.90
N MET A 68 -7.83 11.44 7.57
CA MET A 68 -8.53 10.51 6.71
C MET A 68 -8.13 9.05 6.96
N ALA A 69 -6.85 8.79 7.22
CA ALA A 69 -6.34 7.44 7.49
C ALA A 69 -6.67 6.91 8.88
N MET A 70 -6.94 7.79 9.84
CA MET A 70 -7.36 7.43 11.19
C MET A 70 -8.86 7.20 11.32
N ASP A 71 -9.64 7.45 10.27
CA ASP A 71 -11.09 7.17 10.24
C ASP A 71 -11.36 5.66 10.40
N PRO A 72 -12.10 5.22 11.44
CA PRO A 72 -12.39 3.82 11.68
C PRO A 72 -13.28 3.18 10.61
N SER A 73 -13.99 3.97 9.80
CA SER A 73 -14.81 3.47 8.70
C SER A 73 -14.01 3.10 7.44
N ARG A 74 -12.74 3.49 7.37
CA ARG A 74 -11.89 3.29 6.20
C ARG A 74 -10.81 2.26 6.51
N ILE A 75 -10.77 1.18 5.75
CA ILE A 75 -9.69 0.20 5.82
C ILE A 75 -8.69 0.60 4.74
N LEU A 76 -7.45 0.92 5.11
CA LEU A 76 -6.40 1.37 4.19
C LEU A 76 -5.25 0.37 4.06
N TYR A 77 -5.31 -0.72 4.81
CA TYR A 77 -4.39 -1.83 4.64
C TYR A 77 -4.89 -2.75 3.53
N ASP A 78 -4.09 -2.86 2.47
CA ASP A 78 -4.29 -3.85 1.40
C ASP A 78 -3.25 -4.95 1.56
N MET A 79 -3.65 -6.20 1.39
CA MET A 79 -2.72 -7.34 1.44
C MET A 79 -1.66 -7.25 0.33
N ASP A 80 -0.43 -7.66 0.68
CA ASP A 80 0.59 -7.94 -0.32
C ASP A 80 0.76 -9.46 -0.51
N SER A 81 1.57 -9.85 -1.50
CA SER A 81 1.85 -11.26 -1.76
C SER A 81 2.48 -12.03 -0.59
N GLU A 82 3.11 -11.35 0.39
CA GLU A 82 3.62 -12.00 1.60
C GLU A 82 2.46 -12.36 2.54
N ASP A 83 1.48 -11.47 2.66
CA ASP A 83 0.25 -11.70 3.44
C ASP A 83 -0.61 -12.80 2.82
N GLU A 84 -0.83 -12.78 1.50
CA GLU A 84 -1.59 -13.81 0.80
C GLU A 84 -0.98 -15.21 0.99
N GLN A 85 0.36 -15.29 0.91
CA GLN A 85 1.08 -16.53 1.17
C GLN A 85 1.02 -16.95 2.63
N TRP A 86 1.01 -16.01 3.56
CA TRP A 86 0.88 -16.29 4.98
C TRP A 86 -0.53 -16.81 5.30
N LEU A 87 -1.58 -16.14 4.81
CA LEU A 87 -2.97 -16.54 5.01
C LEU A 87 -3.23 -17.93 4.45
N SER A 88 -2.83 -18.18 3.20
CA SER A 88 -2.99 -19.49 2.58
C SER A 88 -2.32 -20.59 3.41
N LYS A 89 -1.04 -20.45 3.77
CA LYS A 89 -0.33 -21.47 4.57
C LYS A 89 -1.01 -21.76 5.91
N ASN A 90 -1.52 -20.75 6.58
CA ASN A 90 -2.08 -20.89 7.93
C ASN A 90 -3.55 -21.35 7.94
N ASN A 91 -4.36 -20.91 6.96
CA ASN A 91 -5.71 -21.42 6.75
C ASN A 91 -5.68 -22.91 6.36
N PHE A 92 -4.74 -23.35 5.52
CA PHE A 92 -4.58 -24.78 5.19
C PHE A 92 -4.11 -25.61 6.39
N SER A 93 -3.24 -25.07 7.23
CA SER A 93 -2.67 -25.78 8.39
C SER A 93 -3.67 -25.97 9.54
N CYS A 94 -4.67 -25.09 9.66
CA CYS A 94 -5.75 -25.24 10.66
C CYS A 94 -6.73 -26.37 10.37
N SER A 95 -6.82 -26.84 9.12
CA SER A 95 -7.75 -27.91 8.73
C SER A 95 -7.46 -29.28 9.38
N GLY A 96 -6.30 -29.43 10.03
CA GLY A 96 -5.82 -30.70 10.57
C GLY A 96 -6.29 -31.07 11.98
N GLU A 97 -6.51 -30.11 12.91
CA GLU A 97 -6.92 -30.43 14.30
C GLU A 97 -7.27 -29.19 15.16
N SER A 98 -7.05 -27.96 14.67
CA SER A 98 -7.35 -26.71 15.39
C SER A 98 -8.50 -25.93 14.75
N LYS A 99 -9.60 -25.82 15.49
CA LYS A 99 -10.93 -25.22 15.22
C LYS A 99 -11.01 -23.73 14.79
N TYR A 100 -10.00 -23.15 14.17
CA TYR A 100 -10.14 -21.75 13.73
C TYR A 100 -10.88 -21.70 12.39
N GLU A 101 -11.96 -20.92 12.37
CA GLU A 101 -12.70 -20.59 11.14
C GLU A 101 -11.74 -19.90 10.16
N GLU A 102 -11.93 -20.15 8.87
CA GLU A 102 -11.09 -19.59 7.81
C GLU A 102 -10.99 -18.07 7.95
N ILE A 103 -9.77 -17.55 8.03
CA ILE A 103 -9.53 -16.11 8.12
C ILE A 103 -9.87 -15.51 6.76
N SER A 104 -10.93 -14.70 6.69
CA SER A 104 -11.27 -13.98 5.46
C SER A 104 -10.33 -12.80 5.23
N ASP A 105 -10.11 -12.49 3.96
CA ASP A 105 -9.28 -11.37 3.51
C ASP A 105 -9.73 -10.04 4.16
N GLU A 106 -11.04 -9.74 4.12
CA GLU A 106 -11.62 -8.54 4.71
C GLU A 106 -11.34 -8.44 6.23
N PHE A 107 -11.44 -9.57 6.94
CA PHE A 107 -11.17 -9.58 8.38
C PHE A 107 -9.68 -9.40 8.68
N PHE A 108 -8.81 -10.01 7.88
CA PHE A 108 -7.36 -9.85 8.00
C PHE A 108 -6.95 -8.39 7.76
N GLU A 109 -7.39 -7.78 6.65
CA GLU A 109 -7.11 -6.39 6.32
C GLU A 109 -7.60 -5.44 7.40
N LYS A 110 -8.83 -5.65 7.89
CA LYS A 110 -9.41 -4.87 8.98
C LYS A 110 -8.61 -4.98 10.28
N ALA A 111 -8.14 -6.18 10.64
CA ALA A 111 -7.32 -6.39 11.83
C ALA A 111 -5.97 -5.67 11.70
N MET A 112 -5.29 -5.83 10.56
CA MET A 112 -4.01 -5.18 10.25
C MET A 112 -4.12 -3.65 10.30
N ASP A 113 -5.15 -3.10 9.65
CA ASP A 113 -5.43 -1.66 9.63
C ASP A 113 -5.68 -1.10 11.03
N MET A 114 -6.44 -1.82 11.86
CA MET A 114 -6.71 -1.38 13.22
C MET A 114 -5.46 -1.40 14.11
N PHE A 115 -4.58 -2.41 13.97
CA PHE A 115 -3.31 -2.43 14.68
C PHE A 115 -2.41 -1.26 14.27
N GLU A 116 -2.33 -0.95 12.98
CA GLU A 116 -1.57 0.21 12.48
C GLU A 116 -2.10 1.54 13.05
N LYS A 117 -3.42 1.76 13.02
CA LYS A 117 -4.06 2.95 13.59
C LYS A 117 -3.78 3.11 15.09
N VAL A 118 -3.96 2.04 15.85
CA VAL A 118 -3.74 2.07 17.31
C VAL A 118 -2.27 2.29 17.63
N ALA A 119 -1.38 1.64 16.89
CA ALA A 119 0.06 1.82 17.06
C ALA A 119 0.50 3.25 16.74
N TYR A 120 -0.05 3.84 15.67
CA TYR A 120 0.18 5.22 15.32
C TYR A 120 -0.31 6.17 16.42
N ALA A 121 -1.54 6.00 16.91
CA ALA A 121 -2.14 6.84 17.94
C ALA A 121 -1.44 6.73 19.31
N ARG A 122 -0.95 5.54 19.67
CA ARG A 122 -0.30 5.28 20.97
C ARG A 122 1.23 5.34 20.91
N HIS A 123 1.81 5.56 19.73
CA HIS A 123 3.25 5.53 19.47
C HIS A 123 3.95 4.29 20.04
N ARG A 124 3.34 3.12 19.86
CA ARG A 124 3.87 1.84 20.39
C ARG A 124 3.47 0.65 19.53
N ASP A 125 4.28 -0.40 19.59
CA ASP A 125 4.18 -1.55 18.69
C ASP A 125 3.87 -2.86 19.43
N HIS A 126 3.68 -2.76 20.75
CA HIS A 126 3.37 -3.88 21.62
C HIS A 126 2.05 -3.63 22.34
N PHE A 127 1.15 -4.62 22.26
CA PHE A 127 -0.13 -4.62 22.94
C PHE A 127 -0.20 -5.81 23.88
N ALA A 128 -0.74 -5.58 25.08
CA ALA A 128 -1.01 -6.67 26.00
C ALA A 128 -2.28 -7.44 25.57
N PRO A 129 -2.43 -8.73 25.93
CA PRO A 129 -3.58 -9.54 25.48
C PRO A 129 -4.96 -8.95 25.84
N ASN A 130 -5.07 -8.27 26.98
CA ASN A 130 -6.29 -7.58 27.41
C ASN A 130 -6.60 -6.34 26.54
N GLU A 131 -5.57 -5.62 26.10
CA GLU A 131 -5.74 -4.48 25.21
C GLU A 131 -6.20 -4.96 23.83
N LEU A 132 -5.67 -6.10 23.37
CA LEU A 132 -6.11 -6.73 22.12
C LEU A 132 -7.59 -7.15 22.19
N GLU A 133 -8.01 -7.64 23.36
CA GLU A 133 -9.40 -7.95 23.63
C GLU A 133 -10.30 -6.74 23.49
N GLU A 134 -9.96 -5.62 24.15
CA GLU A 134 -10.68 -4.36 24.05
C GLU A 134 -10.72 -3.79 22.62
N LEU A 135 -9.61 -3.90 21.88
CA LEU A 135 -9.50 -3.37 20.52
C LEU A 135 -10.36 -4.14 19.52
N MET A 136 -10.45 -5.47 19.68
CA MET A 136 -11.06 -6.36 18.69
C MET A 136 -12.40 -6.94 19.17
N VAL A 137 -13.02 -6.34 20.20
CA VAL A 137 -14.36 -6.71 20.69
C VAL A 137 -15.34 -6.70 19.52
N GLY A 138 -15.94 -7.86 19.25
CA GLY A 138 -16.95 -8.01 18.20
C GLY A 138 -16.42 -7.96 16.77
N VAL A 139 -15.09 -7.92 16.57
CA VAL A 139 -14.49 -7.97 15.23
C VAL A 139 -14.23 -9.41 14.81
N GLY A 140 -13.78 -10.27 15.73
CA GLY A 140 -13.60 -11.71 15.46
C GLY A 140 -13.13 -12.52 16.66
N PRO A 141 -12.89 -13.83 16.49
CA PRO A 141 -12.44 -14.72 17.57
C PRO A 141 -11.06 -14.31 18.09
N MET A 142 -10.90 -14.20 19.41
CA MET A 142 -9.70 -13.63 20.05
C MET A 142 -8.42 -14.41 19.74
N GLU A 143 -8.51 -15.72 19.57
CA GLU A 143 -7.39 -16.57 19.20
C GLU A 143 -6.87 -16.24 17.80
N VAL A 144 -7.77 -15.98 16.84
CA VAL A 144 -7.42 -15.56 15.48
C VAL A 144 -6.81 -14.16 15.49
N VAL A 145 -7.38 -13.26 16.29
CA VAL A 145 -6.86 -11.90 16.47
C VAL A 145 -5.42 -11.92 16.98
N LYS A 146 -5.11 -12.75 17.99
CA LYS A 146 -3.75 -12.93 18.51
C LYS A 146 -2.80 -13.43 17.43
N PHE A 147 -3.26 -14.38 16.62
CA PHE A 147 -2.47 -14.94 15.54
C PHE A 147 -2.12 -13.91 14.46
N ILE A 148 -3.08 -13.08 14.06
CA ILE A 148 -2.84 -11.96 13.12
C ILE A 148 -1.92 -10.90 13.76
N HIS A 149 -2.11 -10.60 15.04
CA HIS A 149 -1.27 -9.63 15.75
C HIS A 149 0.21 -10.07 15.79
N GLU A 150 0.50 -11.35 15.98
CA GLU A 150 1.88 -11.88 15.91
C GLU A 150 2.49 -11.69 14.50
N HIS A 151 1.72 -11.97 13.45
CA HIS A 151 2.15 -11.71 12.07
C HIS A 151 2.42 -10.23 11.82
N TRP A 152 1.50 -9.36 12.24
CA TRP A 152 1.65 -7.91 12.16
C TRP A 152 2.93 -7.42 12.86
N GLN A 153 3.19 -7.86 14.09
CA GLN A 153 4.40 -7.48 14.83
C GLN A 153 5.67 -7.91 14.11
N ASN A 154 5.71 -9.15 13.61
CA ASN A 154 6.86 -9.67 12.87
C ASN A 154 7.09 -8.87 11.58
N LYS A 155 6.02 -8.59 10.83
CA LYS A 155 6.09 -7.82 9.58
C LYS A 155 6.58 -6.40 9.82
N ARG A 156 6.06 -5.74 10.85
CA ARG A 156 6.46 -4.38 11.22
C ARG A 156 7.91 -4.31 11.72
N HIS A 157 8.35 -5.31 12.47
CA HIS A 157 9.74 -5.44 12.89
C HIS A 157 10.69 -5.63 11.70
N LYS A 158 10.31 -6.48 10.73
CA LYS A 158 11.07 -6.73 9.50
C LYS A 158 11.16 -5.47 8.63
N ASN A 159 10.07 -4.72 8.48
CA ASN A 159 10.01 -3.53 7.63
C ASN A 159 10.62 -2.29 8.29
N GLY A 160 10.61 -2.20 9.63
CA GLY A 160 11.14 -1.07 10.40
C GLY A 160 10.35 0.23 10.24
N MET A 161 9.13 0.17 9.67
CA MET A 161 8.26 1.32 9.42
C MET A 161 6.77 0.92 9.50
N THR A 162 5.88 1.91 9.61
CA THR A 162 4.43 1.68 9.55
C THR A 162 4.04 1.08 8.20
N LEU A 163 3.13 0.12 8.23
CA LEU A 163 2.72 -0.63 7.03
C LEU A 163 1.72 0.19 6.20
N VAL A 164 0.93 1.06 6.85
CA VAL A 164 0.03 2.00 6.16
C VAL A 164 0.79 3.26 5.77
N ARG A 165 0.88 3.50 4.46
CA ARG A 165 1.63 4.63 3.87
C ARG A 165 1.25 6.01 4.43
N HIS A 166 -0.04 6.24 4.66
CA HIS A 166 -0.54 7.52 5.18
C HIS A 166 -0.08 7.81 6.62
N LEU A 167 0.30 6.77 7.36
CA LEU A 167 0.76 6.84 8.75
C LEU A 167 2.30 6.87 8.86
N GLN A 168 3.03 6.86 7.74
CA GLN A 168 4.49 6.95 7.73
C GLN A 168 4.93 8.39 7.98
N VAL A 169 5.67 8.59 9.08
CA VAL A 169 6.28 9.89 9.37
C VAL A 169 7.44 10.10 8.40
N ARG A 170 7.31 11.09 7.51
CA ARG A 170 8.46 11.54 6.71
C ARG A 170 9.39 12.33 7.60
N LEU A 171 10.59 11.78 7.86
CA LEU A 171 11.69 12.56 8.42
C LEU A 171 12.10 13.59 7.34
N HIS A 172 11.91 14.87 7.65
CA HIS A 172 12.33 16.00 6.80
C HIS A 172 13.75 16.45 7.14
#